data_AF-A0A9Q3JV75-F1
#
_entry.id   AF-A0A9Q3JV75-F1
#
_cell.length_a   1.000
_cell.length_b   1.000
_cell.length_c   1.000
_cell.angle_alpha   90.00
_cell.angle_beta   90.00
_cell.angle_gamma   90.00
#
_symmetry.space_group_name_H-M   'P 1'
#
loop_
_entity.id
_entity.type
_entity.pdbx_description
1 polymer ?
#
loop_
_entity_poly.entity_id
_entity_poly.type
_entity_poly.pdbx_seq_one_letter_code
_entity_poly.pdbx_strand_id
1 'polypeptide(L)'
;MPDWKLPFKIYIDSCGEGLGAALHQTQIINYKPVEGPICFISRQIKTTEARYGESQMGCLCLVWSLEKLHYYLVGTVFDVITDCNAVKSLLNMKTPNRHMLIWQFAIQEYKGNMTIVHTFKNADGLSRWALPNTPENTAWVPQEEHHIEGICVTDIGTEFFNQVKESYEMDKN
;
A
#
# COMPACT_ATOMS: atom_id res chain seq x y z
N MET A 1 6.21 26.24 -1.90
CA MET A 1 7.22 25.20 -2.19
C MET A 1 7.53 24.44 -0.92
N PRO A 2 7.77 23.13 -0.97
CA PRO A 2 8.07 22.33 0.23
C PRO A 2 9.43 22.73 0.83
N ASP A 3 9.52 22.71 2.15
CA ASP A 3 10.76 22.93 2.92
C ASP A 3 11.26 21.60 3.49
N TRP A 4 12.37 21.09 2.97
CA TRP A 4 12.92 19.78 3.36
C TRP A 4 13.42 19.70 4.81
N LYS A 5 13.52 20.82 5.52
CA LYS A 5 13.92 20.86 6.93
C LYS A 5 12.74 20.66 7.88
N LEU A 6 11.51 20.80 7.38
CA LEU A 6 10.30 20.71 8.18
C LEU A 6 9.60 19.38 7.96
N PRO A 7 8.99 18.79 9.01
CA PRO A 7 8.31 17.51 8.88
C PRO A 7 7.09 17.62 7.96
N PHE A 8 6.82 16.53 7.24
CA PHE A 8 5.60 16.41 6.43
C PHE A 8 4.45 15.79 7.22
N LYS A 9 3.24 16.00 6.73
CA LYS A 9 2.02 15.36 7.22
C LYS A 9 1.28 14.75 6.05
N ILE A 10 0.94 13.48 6.14
CA ILE A 10 0.15 12.80 5.12
C ILE A 10 -1.19 12.45 5.72
N TYR A 11 -2.25 13.03 5.17
CA TYR A 11 -3.61 12.61 5.45
C TYR A 11 -3.96 11.51 4.47
N ILE A 12 -4.30 10.33 4.96
CA ILE A 12 -4.76 9.22 4.12
C ILE A 12 -6.22 8.92 4.43
N ASP A 13 -6.96 8.53 3.40
CA ASP A 13 -8.31 8.03 3.55
C ASP A 13 -8.65 7.01 2.47
N SER A 14 -9.49 6.06 2.82
CA SER A 14 -9.92 5.01 1.89
C SER A 14 -11.39 4.71 2.08
N CYS A 15 -12.10 4.54 0.99
CA CYS A 15 -13.48 4.09 0.99
C CYS A 15 -13.67 2.93 0.01
N GLY A 16 -14.91 2.43 -0.11
CA GLY A 16 -15.25 1.36 -1.05
C GLY A 16 -15.13 1.73 -2.54
N GLU A 17 -14.86 2.99 -2.86
CA GLU A 17 -14.75 3.48 -4.25
C GLU A 17 -13.33 3.92 -4.63
N GLY A 18 -12.55 4.39 -3.65
CA GLY A 18 -11.27 5.04 -3.95
C GLY A 18 -10.35 5.18 -2.75
N LEU A 19 -9.09 5.45 -3.08
CA LEU A 19 -8.01 5.79 -2.15
C LEU A 19 -7.65 7.26 -2.36
N GLY A 20 -7.40 7.97 -1.26
CA GLY A 20 -7.03 9.37 -1.28
C GLY A 20 -5.91 9.67 -0.30
N ALA A 21 -4.97 10.52 -0.70
CA ALA A 21 -4.00 11.07 0.21
C ALA A 21 -3.64 12.52 -0.10
N ALA A 22 -3.41 13.30 0.95
CA ALA A 22 -3.01 14.69 0.90
C ALA A 22 -1.71 14.88 1.68
N LEU A 23 -0.66 15.29 0.97
CA LEU A 23 0.62 15.67 1.54
C LEU A 23 0.59 17.15 1.92
N HIS A 24 0.77 17.43 3.20
CA HIS A 24 0.74 18.74 3.81
C HIS A 24 2.08 19.03 4.51
N GLN A 25 2.33 20.32 4.75
CA GLN A 25 3.44 20.76 5.57
C GLN A 25 3.04 22.02 6.34
N THR A 26 3.51 22.13 7.57
CA THR A 26 3.37 23.36 8.36
C THR A 26 4.53 24.30 8.07
N GLN A 27 4.24 25.49 7.54
CA GLN A 27 5.21 26.52 7.21
C GLN A 27 4.97 27.77 8.06
N ILE A 28 6.00 28.56 8.32
CA ILE A 28 5.85 29.82 9.04
C ILE A 28 5.55 30.93 8.03
N ILE A 29 4.30 31.39 8.03
CA ILE A 29 3.84 32.50 7.19
C ILE A 29 3.43 33.63 8.13
N ASN A 30 3.97 34.84 7.93
CA ASN A 30 3.69 36.00 8.77
C ASN A 30 3.89 35.72 10.27
N TYR A 31 5.00 35.06 10.63
CA TYR A 31 5.34 34.65 12.00
C TYR A 31 4.34 33.69 12.67
N LYS A 32 3.46 33.04 11.89
CA LYS A 32 2.49 32.07 12.40
C LYS A 32 2.67 30.72 11.68
N PRO A 33 2.55 29.59 12.39
CA PRO A 33 2.51 28.28 11.75
C PRO A 33 1.20 28.13 10.99
N VAL A 34 1.30 27.93 9.68
CA VAL A 34 0.17 27.68 8.78
C VAL A 34 0.42 26.34 8.09
N GLU A 35 -0.53 25.42 8.23
CA GLU A 35 -0.49 24.17 7.49
C GLU A 35 -1.05 24.36 6.09
N GLY A 36 -0.29 23.97 5.08
CA GLY A 36 -0.68 24.08 3.68
C GLY A 36 -0.47 22.76 2.92
N PRO A 37 -1.29 22.51 1.88
CA PRO A 37 -1.11 21.36 1.01
C PRO A 37 0.08 21.54 0.07
N ILE A 38 0.76 20.44 -0.21
CA ILE A 38 1.84 20.34 -1.19
C ILE A 38 1.37 19.53 -2.40
N CYS A 39 0.77 18.37 -2.15
CA CYS A 39 0.36 17.45 -3.18
C CYS A 39 -0.90 16.70 -2.75
N PHE A 40 -1.78 16.44 -3.71
CA PHE A 40 -2.95 15.58 -3.54
C PHE A 40 -2.84 14.44 -4.54
N ILE A 41 -3.09 13.23 -4.07
CA ILE A 41 -3.17 12.03 -4.90
C ILE A 41 -4.47 11.31 -4.60
N SER A 42 -5.12 10.80 -5.64
CA SER A 42 -6.27 9.92 -5.50
C SER A 42 -6.33 8.93 -6.66
N ARG A 43 -6.92 7.76 -6.40
CA ARG A 43 -7.23 6.80 -7.45
C ARG A 43 -8.44 5.96 -7.07
N GLN A 44 -9.20 5.55 -8.07
CA GLN A 44 -10.21 4.50 -7.90
C GLN A 44 -9.54 3.16 -7.54
N ILE A 45 -10.24 2.37 -6.73
CA ILE A 45 -9.78 1.03 -6.38
C ILE A 45 -9.89 0.09 -7.57
N LYS A 46 -9.05 -0.94 -7.59
CA LYS A 46 -9.15 -2.02 -8.59
C LYS A 46 -10.24 -3.01 -8.21
N THR A 47 -10.68 -3.79 -9.20
CA THR A 47 -11.63 -4.90 -9.02
C THR A 47 -11.17 -5.94 -7.98
N THR A 48 -9.86 -6.19 -7.90
CA THR A 48 -9.28 -7.11 -6.90
C THR A 48 -9.26 -6.52 -5.50
N GLU A 49 -8.99 -5.21 -5.40
CA GLU A 49 -8.96 -4.45 -4.16
C GLU A 49 -10.36 -4.29 -3.57
N ALA A 50 -11.41 -4.22 -4.40
CA ALA A 50 -12.82 -4.11 -3.97
C ALA A 50 -13.29 -5.23 -3.03
N ARG A 51 -12.56 -6.35 -2.94
CA ARG A 51 -12.84 -7.45 -2.01
C ARG A 51 -12.25 -7.23 -0.61
N TYR A 52 -11.41 -6.21 -0.43
CA TYR A 52 -10.77 -5.90 0.84
C TYR A 52 -11.76 -5.26 1.81
N GLY A 53 -11.69 -5.67 3.08
CA GLY A 53 -12.43 -5.01 4.15
C GLY A 53 -11.85 -3.62 4.48
N GLU A 54 -12.59 -2.79 5.19
CA GLU A 54 -12.22 -1.41 5.53
C GLU A 54 -10.83 -1.29 6.17
N SER A 55 -10.48 -2.22 7.07
CA SER A 55 -9.15 -2.28 7.70
C SER A 55 -8.01 -2.55 6.70
N GLN A 56 -8.26 -3.42 5.72
CA GLN A 56 -7.29 -3.73 4.66
C GLN A 56 -7.17 -2.57 3.67
N MET A 57 -8.28 -1.88 3.37
CA MET A 57 -8.28 -0.68 2.53
C MET A 57 -7.45 0.44 3.14
N GLY A 58 -7.57 0.69 4.45
CA GLY A 58 -6.74 1.70 5.12
C GLY A 58 -5.24 1.36 5.04
N CYS A 59 -4.88 0.08 5.20
CA CYS A 59 -3.50 -0.38 5.06
C CYS A 59 -2.99 -0.24 3.61
N LEU A 60 -3.81 -0.63 2.63
CA LEU A 60 -3.50 -0.47 1.21
C LEU A 60 -3.30 1.00 0.86
N CYS A 61 -4.15 1.89 1.38
CA CYS A 61 -4.04 3.33 1.17
C CYS A 61 -2.72 3.86 1.69
N LEU A 62 -2.28 3.44 2.88
CA LEU A 62 -0.96 3.81 3.40
C LEU A 62 0.14 3.37 2.44
N VAL A 63 0.20 2.08 2.11
CA VAL A 63 1.28 1.52 1.28
C VAL A 63 1.36 2.22 -0.07
N TRP A 64 0.21 2.38 -0.73
CA TRP A 64 0.11 3.10 -2.00
C TRP A 64 0.56 4.57 -1.87
N SER A 65 0.16 5.26 -0.80
CA SER A 65 0.55 6.66 -0.58
C SER A 65 2.06 6.80 -0.37
N LEU A 66 2.67 5.89 0.41
CA LEU A 66 4.12 5.87 0.63
C LEU A 66 4.88 5.63 -0.66
N GLU A 67 4.42 4.69 -1.49
CA GLU A 67 5.04 4.39 -2.78
C GLU A 67 4.96 5.61 -3.73
N LYS A 68 3.78 6.23 -3.86
CA LYS A 68 3.57 7.36 -4.76
C LYS A 68 4.26 8.64 -4.30
N LEU A 69 4.40 8.83 -2.99
CA LEU A 69 5.05 10.00 -2.40
C LEU A 69 6.48 9.72 -1.96
N HIS A 70 7.09 8.60 -2.37
CA HIS A 70 8.43 8.16 -1.94
C HIS A 70 9.46 9.30 -2.00
N TYR A 71 9.52 10.04 -3.10
CA TYR A 71 10.48 11.14 -3.29
C TYR A 71 10.31 12.31 -2.32
N TYR A 72 9.13 12.48 -1.71
CA TYR A 72 8.91 13.48 -0.66
C TYR A 72 9.28 12.96 0.73
N LEU A 73 9.09 11.65 0.96
CA LEU A 73 9.11 11.07 2.29
C LEU A 73 10.45 10.45 2.67
N VAL A 74 11.18 9.93 1.68
CA VAL A 74 12.45 9.25 1.91
C VAL A 74 13.44 10.17 2.66
N GLY A 75 13.97 9.67 3.77
CA GLY A 75 14.92 10.40 4.61
C GLY A 75 14.34 11.57 5.43
N THR A 76 13.04 11.83 5.37
CA THR A 76 12.37 12.91 6.11
C THR A 76 11.54 12.35 7.26
N VAL A 77 11.21 13.19 8.25
CA VAL A 77 10.29 12.83 9.34
C VAL A 77 8.89 13.25 8.94
N PHE A 78 7.91 12.36 9.12
CA PHE A 78 6.54 12.67 8.75
C PHE A 78 5.51 11.96 9.62
N ASP A 79 4.34 12.58 9.73
CA ASP A 79 3.19 12.03 10.40
C ASP A 79 2.19 11.50 9.37
N VAL A 80 1.68 10.29 9.60
CA VAL A 80 0.54 9.73 8.87
C VAL A 80 -0.70 9.92 9.71
N ILE A 81 -1.67 10.64 9.17
CA ILE A 81 -2.94 10.92 9.78
C ILE A 81 -4.02 10.07 9.11
N THR A 82 -4.70 9.25 9.91
CA THR A 82 -5.76 8.33 9.44
C THR A 82 -6.80 8.11 10.54
N ASP A 83 -8.02 7.77 10.17
CA ASP A 83 -9.08 7.29 11.06
C ASP A 83 -9.09 5.76 11.20
N CYS A 84 -8.15 5.06 10.55
CA CYS A 84 -8.08 3.62 10.54
C CYS A 84 -7.04 3.10 11.54
N ASN A 85 -7.50 2.55 12.66
CA ASN A 85 -6.61 1.92 13.65
C ASN A 85 -5.84 0.70 13.11
N ALA A 86 -6.34 0.04 12.05
CA ALA A 86 -5.67 -1.13 11.48
C ALA A 86 -4.26 -0.81 10.96
N VAL A 87 -4.03 0.43 10.52
CA VAL A 87 -2.72 0.89 10.03
C VAL A 87 -1.66 0.84 11.14
N LYS A 88 -2.03 1.18 12.39
CA LYS A 88 -1.15 1.04 13.56
C LYS A 88 -0.88 -0.42 13.88
N SER A 89 -1.91 -1.26 13.79
CA SER A 89 -1.79 -2.70 14.06
C SER A 89 -0.93 -3.41 13.01
N LEU A 90 -0.96 -2.97 11.76
CA LEU A 90 -0.17 -3.55 10.67
C LEU A 90 1.32 -3.57 11.01
N LEU A 91 1.87 -2.50 11.59
CA LEU A 91 3.29 -2.40 11.94
C LEU A 91 3.76 -3.36 13.05
N ASN A 92 2.83 -3.84 13.88
CA ASN A 92 3.12 -4.63 15.08
C ASN A 92 2.54 -6.06 14.99
N MET A 93 1.96 -6.42 13.84
CA MET A 93 1.33 -7.72 13.65
C MET A 93 2.38 -8.83 13.59
N LYS A 94 2.26 -9.83 14.48
CA LYS A 94 3.20 -10.96 14.58
C LYS A 94 2.95 -12.06 13.54
N THR A 95 1.69 -12.25 13.13
CA THR A 95 1.27 -13.29 12.18
C THR A 95 0.46 -12.67 11.04
N PRO A 96 1.11 -11.90 10.15
CA PRO A 96 0.45 -11.28 9.01
C PRO A 96 0.09 -12.30 7.93
N ASN A 97 -1.04 -12.08 7.26
CA ASN A 97 -1.34 -12.78 6.00
C ASN A 97 -0.35 -12.35 4.91
N ARG A 98 -0.22 -13.15 3.83
CA ARG A 98 0.75 -12.90 2.73
C ARG A 98 0.79 -11.44 2.26
N HIS A 99 -0.36 -10.83 1.97
CA HIS A 99 -0.42 -9.43 1.52
C HIS A 99 0.01 -8.44 2.61
N MET A 100 -0.40 -8.66 3.86
CA MET A 100 0.00 -7.81 4.99
C MET A 100 1.50 -7.90 5.27
N LEU A 101 2.12 -9.08 5.06
CA LEU A 101 3.56 -9.24 5.19
C LEU A 101 4.31 -8.43 4.13
N ILE A 102 3.86 -8.48 2.87
CA ILE A 102 4.42 -7.66 1.79
C ILE A 102 4.29 -6.17 2.13
N TRP A 103 3.13 -5.75 2.62
CA TRP A 103 2.91 -4.36 3.05
C TRP A 103 3.80 -3.95 4.23
N GLN A 104 3.99 -4.83 5.22
CA GLN A 104 4.92 -4.59 6.32
C GLN A 104 6.36 -4.36 5.82
N PHE A 105 6.81 -5.17 4.87
CA PHE A 105 8.13 -4.98 4.25
C PHE A 105 8.23 -3.65 3.52
N ALA A 106 7.20 -3.27 2.75
CA ALA A 106 7.19 -1.98 2.03
C ALA A 106 7.24 -0.77 2.99
N ILE A 107 6.60 -0.87 4.15
CA ILE A 107 6.57 0.22 5.14
C ILE A 107 7.87 0.27 5.98
N GLN A 108 8.66 -0.82 6.01
CA GLN A 108 9.83 -0.95 6.88
C GLN A 108 10.85 0.16 6.68
N GLU A 109 11.03 0.64 5.44
CA GLU A 109 11.94 1.75 5.11
C GLU A 109 11.57 3.04 5.85
N TYR A 110 10.27 3.31 6.03
CA TYR A 110 9.77 4.55 6.65
C TYR A 110 9.57 4.43 8.16
N LYS A 111 9.58 3.21 8.71
CA LYS A 111 9.19 2.93 10.10
C LYS A 111 9.95 3.76 11.14
N GLY A 112 11.22 4.11 10.88
CA GLY A 112 12.04 4.92 11.78
C GLY A 112 11.63 6.39 11.84
N ASN A 113 11.01 6.90 10.79
CA ASN A 113 10.73 8.33 10.61
C ASN A 113 9.23 8.65 10.51
N MET A 114 8.39 7.63 10.52
CA MET A 114 6.95 7.72 10.35
C MET A 114 6.22 7.56 11.69
N THR A 115 5.40 8.54 12.06
CA THR A 115 4.51 8.44 13.22
C THR A 115 3.06 8.34 12.78
N ILE A 116 2.30 7.38 13.30
CA ILE A 116 0.88 7.21 12.95
C ILE A 116 -0.02 7.89 13.99
N VAL A 117 -0.75 8.90 13.56
CA VAL A 117 -1.71 9.66 14.36
C VAL A 117 -3.12 9.25 13.95
N HIS A 118 -3.90 8.78 14.93
CA HIS A 118 -5.29 8.42 14.69
C HIS A 118 -6.20 9.62 14.96
N THR A 119 -6.83 10.18 13.92
CA THR A 119 -7.76 11.31 14.06
C THR A 119 -8.75 11.36 12.90
N PHE A 120 -9.86 12.09 13.09
CA PHE A 120 -10.92 12.24 12.10
C PHE A 120 -10.70 13.41 11.12
N LYS A 121 -9.47 13.94 11.04
CA LYS A 121 -9.07 14.87 9.97
C LYS A 121 -8.43 14.02 8.89
N ASN A 122 -9.16 13.68 7.84
CA ASN A 122 -8.72 12.75 6.80
C ASN A 122 -8.95 13.33 5.39
N ALA A 123 -8.51 12.59 4.38
CA ALA A 123 -8.62 12.94 2.97
C ALA A 123 -9.98 12.49 2.34
N ASP A 124 -11.09 12.67 3.06
CA ASP A 124 -12.43 12.13 2.71
C ASP A 124 -12.92 12.53 1.30
N GLY A 125 -12.72 13.79 0.92
CA GLY A 125 -13.08 14.25 -0.42
C GLY A 125 -12.30 13.53 -1.53
N LEU A 126 -11.04 13.14 -1.28
CA LEU A 126 -10.19 12.47 -2.26
C LEU A 126 -10.52 10.99 -2.40
N SER A 127 -10.96 10.33 -1.32
CA SER A 127 -11.37 8.92 -1.38
C SER A 127 -12.75 8.78 -2.04
N ARG A 128 -13.71 9.66 -1.72
CA ARG A 128 -15.09 9.62 -2.26
C ARG A 128 -15.23 10.14 -3.69
N TRP A 129 -14.34 11.03 -4.13
CA TRP A 129 -14.29 11.54 -5.50
C TRP A 129 -12.93 11.23 -6.12
N ALA A 130 -12.54 9.96 -6.05
CA ALA A 130 -11.23 9.54 -6.52
C ALA A 130 -11.12 9.62 -8.04
N LEU A 131 -9.94 10.04 -8.51
CA LEU A 131 -9.65 10.11 -9.95
C LEU A 131 -9.66 8.71 -10.58
N PRO A 132 -10.05 8.60 -11.87
CA PRO A 132 -10.02 7.32 -12.58
C PRO A 132 -8.65 6.64 -12.49
N ASN A 133 -8.66 5.32 -12.34
CA ASN A 133 -7.44 4.52 -12.41
C ASN A 133 -7.08 4.25 -13.89
N THR A 134 -6.68 5.32 -14.60
CA THR A 134 -6.15 5.29 -15.98
C THR A 134 -4.69 5.75 -16.05
N PRO A 135 -3.90 5.38 -17.08
CA PRO A 135 -2.50 5.81 -17.22
C PRO A 135 -2.27 7.33 -17.26
N GLU A 136 -3.32 8.12 -17.53
CA GLU A 136 -3.29 9.59 -17.48
C GLU A 136 -3.16 10.12 -16.04
N ASN A 137 -3.61 9.34 -15.05
CA ASN A 137 -3.47 9.65 -13.63
C ASN A 137 -2.06 9.28 -13.16
N THR A 138 -1.30 10.24 -12.65
CA THR A 138 0.06 10.00 -12.12
C THR A 138 0.08 9.03 -10.94
N ALA A 139 -1.03 8.93 -10.21
CA ALA A 139 -1.19 8.03 -9.08
C ALA A 139 -1.74 6.65 -9.46
N TRP A 140 -1.89 6.38 -10.77
CA TRP A 140 -2.38 5.13 -11.32
C TRP A 140 -1.56 3.91 -10.92
N VAL A 141 -2.23 2.76 -10.82
CA VAL A 141 -1.57 1.46 -10.68
C VAL A 141 -2.13 0.48 -11.73
N PRO A 142 -1.28 -0.22 -12.50
CA PRO A 142 -1.71 -1.21 -13.49
C PRO A 142 -2.52 -2.33 -12.87
N GLN A 143 -3.58 -2.75 -13.55
CA GLN A 143 -4.28 -3.98 -13.19
C GLN A 143 -3.44 -5.15 -13.68
N GLU A 144 -2.85 -5.90 -12.76
CA GLU A 144 -2.12 -7.12 -13.09
C GLU A 144 -3.16 -8.17 -13.50
N GLU A 145 -3.31 -8.40 -14.80
CA GLU A 145 -3.87 -9.66 -15.29
C GLU A 145 -2.86 -10.75 -15.00
N HIS A 146 -2.96 -11.36 -13.83
CA HIS A 146 -2.34 -12.66 -13.61
C HIS A 146 -3.10 -13.66 -14.50
N HIS A 147 -2.69 -13.78 -15.76
CA HIS A 147 -2.83 -15.07 -16.41
C HIS A 147 -2.01 -16.00 -15.53
N ILE A 148 -2.71 -16.86 -14.78
CA ILE A 148 -2.06 -17.97 -14.11
C ILE A 148 -1.57 -18.85 -15.27
N GLU A 149 -0.42 -18.53 -15.87
CA GLU A 149 0.40 -19.56 -16.46
C GLU A 149 0.71 -20.44 -15.27
N GLY A 150 -0.03 -21.55 -15.20
CA GLY A 150 0.04 -22.51 -14.10
C GLY A 150 1.50 -22.69 -13.74
N ILE A 151 1.76 -22.82 -12.43
CA ILE A 151 3.05 -23.23 -11.85
C ILE A 151 3.84 -23.88 -12.96
N CYS A 152 4.89 -23.22 -13.46
CA CYS A 152 5.75 -23.81 -14.45
C CYS A 152 6.35 -25.02 -13.71
N VAL A 153 5.66 -26.15 -13.81
CA VAL A 153 6.20 -27.47 -13.55
C VAL A 153 7.20 -27.57 -14.68
N THR A 154 8.39 -27.03 -14.44
CA THR A 154 9.56 -27.34 -15.25
C THR A 154 9.50 -28.83 -15.44
N ASP A 155 9.28 -29.26 -16.68
CA ASP A 155 8.93 -30.62 -17.08
C ASP A 155 9.52 -31.63 -16.10
N ILE A 156 8.72 -32.07 -15.12
CA ILE A 156 9.01 -33.32 -14.46
C ILE A 156 8.71 -34.32 -15.56
N GLY A 157 9.75 -34.60 -16.34
CA GLY A 157 9.67 -35.43 -17.54
C GLY A 157 8.94 -36.71 -17.20
N THR A 158 8.31 -37.29 -18.21
CA THR A 158 7.59 -38.57 -18.10
C THR A 158 8.45 -39.66 -17.44
N GLU A 159 9.78 -39.53 -17.53
CA GLU A 159 10.79 -40.33 -16.83
C GLU A 159 10.59 -40.42 -15.31
N PHE A 160 10.25 -39.32 -14.63
CA PHE A 160 10.02 -39.35 -13.18
C PHE A 160 8.79 -40.18 -12.83
N PHE A 161 7.69 -39.98 -13.56
CA PHE A 161 6.46 -40.75 -13.34
C PHE A 161 6.62 -42.24 -13.72
N ASN A 162 7.48 -42.54 -14.69
CA ASN A 162 7.83 -43.91 -15.06
C ASN A 162 8.71 -44.57 -13.98
N GLN A 163 9.73 -43.89 -13.44
CA GLN A 163 10.54 -44.40 -12.32
C GLN A 163 9.69 -44.67 -11.07
N VAL A 164 8.77 -43.77 -10.74
CA VAL A 164 7.87 -43.95 -9.62
C VAL A 164 6.99 -45.18 -9.84
N LYS A 165 6.43 -45.37 -11.04
CA LYS A 165 5.67 -46.59 -11.38
C LYS A 165 6.49 -47.87 -11.27
N GLU A 166 7.71 -47.87 -11.81
CA GLU A 166 8.61 -49.03 -11.74
C GLU A 166 8.95 -49.39 -10.28
N SER A 167 9.19 -48.40 -9.40
CA SER A 167 9.44 -48.67 -7.99
C SER A 167 8.27 -49.36 -7.27
N TYR A 168 7.04 -48.96 -7.60
CA TYR A 168 5.83 -49.58 -7.01
C TYR A 168 5.55 -50.99 -7.56
N GLU A 169 6.04 -51.30 -8.77
CA GLU A 169 5.93 -52.64 -9.34
C GLU A 169 7.01 -53.59 -8.80
N MET A 170 8.19 -53.07 -8.45
CA MET A 170 9.27 -53.87 -7.83
C MET A 170 9.02 -54.23 -6.36
N ASP A 171 8.30 -53.38 -5.61
CA ASP A 171 7.95 -53.62 -4.20
C ASP A 171 6.74 -54.58 -4.02
N LYS A 172 6.17 -55.11 -5.11
CA LYS A 172 5.18 -56.19 -5.06
C LYS A 172 5.87 -57.56 -5.18
N ASN A 173 6.59 -57.97 -4.13
CA ASN A 173 6.96 -59.37 -3.88
C ASN A 173 6.92 -59.67 -2.38
#